data_AF-A0AAQ4ENY3-F1
#
_entry.id   AF-A0AAQ4ENY3-F1
#
_cell.length_a   1.000
_cell.length_b   1.000
_cell.length_c   1.000
_cell.angle_alpha   90.00
_cell.angle_beta   90.00
_cell.angle_gamma   90.00
#
_symmetry.space_group_name_H-M   'P 1'
#
loop_
_entity.id
_entity.type
_entity.pdbx_description
1 polymer ?
#
loop_
_entity_poly.entity_id
_entity_poly.type
_entity_poly.pdbx_seq_one_letter_code
_entity_poly.pdbx_strand_id
1 'polypeptide(L)'
;FLTFVNCKSVKLAMKVQDIFTTAKLAALALIIVTGMVRIAQGQVEYLQNSFAGEYSVAGISLSFYAGLFAFGGWNYLNYVSEELKDPNKNLPRAIYIGITLVTVVYVLANVAYFTAVSPQEMLASPAVAVTFAQRTIGVVAWIMPVFVSLSTFGGLNGIMFTIARLFFIGALEGHLPMIFGMIHTTKLTPTPPLLLSCAVALLMFATSDIFVLINYLSFNQWLWVGVSILGMLWLRYKRPNMHRPIKVRASPCTTAARMRGAYRQFTSAYYGTEDGGKEIGIWLC
;
A
#
# COMPACT_ATOMS: atom_id res chain seq x y z
N PHE A 1 -6.57 -0.57 22.73
CA PHE A 1 -8.02 -0.37 22.45
C PHE A 1 -8.47 -1.09 21.19
N LEU A 2 -7.93 -0.78 20.00
CA LEU A 2 -8.36 -1.42 18.74
C LEU A 2 -8.26 -2.96 18.75
N THR A 3 -7.18 -3.52 19.29
CA THR A 3 -7.03 -4.98 19.45
C THR A 3 -8.17 -5.58 20.27
N PHE A 4 -8.58 -4.90 21.34
CA PHE A 4 -9.68 -5.36 22.18
C PHE A 4 -11.02 -5.33 21.43
N VAL A 5 -11.29 -4.26 20.66
CA VAL A 5 -12.51 -4.16 19.84
C VAL A 5 -12.55 -5.27 18.79
N ASN A 6 -11.44 -5.50 18.08
CA ASN A 6 -11.31 -6.56 17.07
C ASN A 6 -11.47 -7.96 17.68
N CYS A 7 -10.93 -8.21 18.87
CA CYS A 7 -11.09 -9.47 19.59
C CYS A 7 -12.50 -9.65 20.20
N LYS A 8 -13.25 -8.57 20.43
CA LYS A 8 -14.59 -8.62 21.04
C LYS A 8 -15.69 -8.90 20.02
N SER A 9 -15.65 -8.25 18.86
CA SER A 9 -16.65 -8.47 17.80
C SER A 9 -16.18 -7.95 16.44
N VAL A 10 -16.15 -8.85 15.45
CA VAL A 10 -15.89 -8.49 14.04
C VAL A 10 -16.94 -7.51 13.51
N LYS A 11 -18.22 -7.72 13.83
CA LYS A 11 -19.33 -6.84 13.37
C LYS A 11 -19.18 -5.41 13.87
N LEU A 12 -18.73 -5.24 15.12
CA LEU A 12 -18.47 -3.92 15.68
C LEU A 12 -17.28 -3.26 15.00
N ALA A 13 -16.19 -4.01 14.80
CA ALA A 13 -14.99 -3.51 14.14
C ALA A 13 -15.25 -3.07 12.69
N MET A 14 -16.16 -3.76 11.97
CA MET A 14 -16.61 -3.35 10.63
C MET A 14 -17.42 -2.05 10.66
N LYS A 15 -18.42 -1.92 11.55
CA LYS A 15 -19.20 -0.67 11.69
C LYS A 15 -18.31 0.53 12.01
N VAL A 16 -17.34 0.32 12.89
CA VAL A 16 -16.35 1.34 13.27
C VAL A 16 -15.48 1.72 12.07
N GLN A 17 -15.09 0.75 11.23
CA GLN A 17 -14.33 1.00 10.00
C GLN A 17 -15.07 1.89 9.01
N ASP A 18 -16.39 1.70 8.85
CA ASP A 18 -17.22 2.50 7.94
C ASP A 18 -17.28 3.97 8.39
N ILE A 19 -17.44 4.19 9.71
CA ILE A 19 -17.43 5.53 10.31
C ILE A 19 -16.07 6.21 10.04
N PHE A 20 -14.96 5.52 10.30
CA PHE A 20 -13.61 6.05 10.07
C PHE A 20 -13.35 6.33 8.58
N THR A 21 -13.88 5.48 7.70
CA THR A 21 -13.78 5.67 6.24
C THR A 21 -14.57 6.88 5.77
N THR A 22 -15.73 7.16 6.38
CA THR A 22 -16.50 8.37 6.06
C THR A 22 -15.78 9.62 6.56
N ALA A 23 -15.24 9.57 7.79
CA ALA A 23 -14.50 10.67 8.39
C ALA A 23 -13.25 11.07 7.57
N LYS A 24 -12.45 10.10 7.11
CA LYS A 24 -11.26 10.40 6.28
C LYS A 24 -11.62 11.05 4.95
N LEU A 25 -12.70 10.60 4.30
CA LEU A 25 -13.16 11.14 3.02
C LEU A 25 -13.68 12.58 3.19
N ALA A 26 -14.43 12.84 4.27
CA ALA A 26 -14.88 14.18 4.61
C ALA A 26 -13.71 15.15 4.85
N ALA A 27 -12.68 14.71 5.56
CA ALA A 27 -11.49 15.52 5.82
C ALA A 27 -10.71 15.87 4.54
N LEU A 28 -10.50 14.88 3.66
CA LEU A 28 -9.85 15.10 2.37
C LEU A 28 -10.68 16.02 1.46
N ALA A 29 -12.01 15.83 1.42
CA ALA A 29 -12.90 16.72 0.67
C ALA A 29 -12.81 18.16 1.18
N LEU A 30 -12.78 18.37 2.50
CA LEU A 30 -12.63 19.69 3.10
C LEU A 30 -11.32 20.36 2.66
N ILE A 31 -10.18 19.65 2.70
CA ILE A 31 -8.87 20.17 2.27
C ILE A 31 -8.90 20.54 0.79
N ILE A 32 -9.43 19.67 -0.07
CA ILE A 32 -9.45 19.90 -1.52
C ILE A 32 -10.36 21.09 -1.86
N VAL A 33 -11.58 21.15 -1.29
CA VAL A 33 -12.52 22.25 -1.54
C VAL A 33 -11.95 23.59 -1.06
N THR A 34 -11.40 23.64 0.15
CA THR A 34 -10.79 24.87 0.68
C THR A 34 -9.57 25.32 -0.13
N GLY A 35 -8.73 24.38 -0.57
CA GLY A 35 -7.63 24.68 -1.49
C GLY A 35 -8.10 25.25 -2.83
N MET A 36 -9.14 24.66 -3.43
CA MET A 36 -9.71 25.18 -4.69
C MET A 36 -10.30 26.59 -4.54
N VAL A 37 -10.97 26.88 -3.42
CA VAL A 37 -11.48 28.23 -3.12
C VAL A 37 -10.34 29.24 -2.99
N ARG A 38 -9.23 28.89 -2.33
CA ARG A 38 -8.06 29.78 -2.21
C ARG A 38 -7.38 30.05 -3.55
N ILE A 39 -7.29 29.03 -4.41
CA ILE A 39 -6.80 29.20 -5.78
C ILE A 39 -7.70 30.17 -6.55
N ALA A 40 -9.03 30.02 -6.44
CA ALA A 40 -9.99 30.93 -7.06
C ALA A 40 -9.89 32.37 -6.53
N GLN A 41 -9.47 32.55 -5.28
CA GLN A 41 -9.18 33.86 -4.66
C GLN A 41 -7.82 34.44 -5.07
N GLY A 42 -7.02 33.74 -5.90
CA GLY A 42 -5.73 34.21 -6.39
C GLY A 42 -4.55 33.97 -5.44
N GLN A 43 -4.73 33.21 -4.36
CA GLN A 43 -3.69 32.94 -3.36
C GLN A 43 -2.77 31.78 -3.80
N VAL A 44 -1.95 32.04 -4.83
CA VAL A 44 -1.06 31.06 -5.46
C VAL A 44 0.43 31.41 -5.33
N GLU A 45 0.78 32.27 -4.39
CA GLU A 45 2.14 32.82 -4.22
C GLU A 45 3.22 31.72 -4.14
N TYR A 46 2.99 30.67 -3.37
CA TYR A 46 3.95 29.57 -3.21
C TYR A 46 4.01 28.60 -4.40
N LEU A 47 3.07 28.69 -5.34
CA LEU A 47 3.06 27.88 -6.56
C LEU A 47 3.85 28.54 -7.72
N GLN A 48 4.17 29.84 -7.62
CA GLN A 48 4.81 30.58 -8.71
C GLN A 48 6.26 30.12 -8.98
N ASN A 49 7.02 29.75 -7.95
CA ASN A 49 8.41 29.27 -8.06
C ASN A 49 8.52 27.73 -7.86
N SER A 50 7.62 26.97 -8.48
CA SER A 50 7.45 25.52 -8.24
C SER A 50 8.69 24.65 -8.57
N PHE A 51 9.58 25.12 -9.45
CA PHE A 51 10.77 24.36 -9.88
C PHE A 51 12.09 24.91 -9.30
N ALA A 52 12.02 25.83 -8.33
CA ALA A 52 13.21 26.32 -7.67
C ALA A 52 13.64 25.33 -6.57
N GLY A 53 14.86 24.79 -6.66
CA GLY A 53 15.43 23.90 -5.66
C GLY A 53 16.69 23.17 -6.14
N GLU A 54 17.39 22.51 -5.22
CA GLU A 54 18.52 21.64 -5.53
C GLU A 54 18.05 20.20 -5.75
N TYR A 55 18.39 19.63 -6.91
CA TYR A 55 18.03 18.26 -7.26
C TYR A 55 19.22 17.33 -7.05
N SER A 56 19.15 16.50 -6.03
CA SER A 56 20.09 15.40 -5.82
C SER A 56 19.42 14.06 -6.14
N VAL A 57 20.16 13.14 -6.77
CA VAL A 57 19.66 11.78 -7.08
C VAL A 57 19.26 11.05 -5.79
N ALA A 58 20.01 11.25 -4.71
CA ALA A 58 19.70 10.70 -3.39
C ALA A 58 18.41 11.30 -2.81
N GLY A 59 18.23 12.62 -2.88
CA GLY A 59 17.01 13.30 -2.41
C GLY A 59 15.75 12.87 -3.18
N ILE A 60 15.87 12.70 -4.50
CA ILE A 60 14.78 12.18 -5.34
C ILE A 60 14.42 10.75 -4.90
N SER A 61 15.42 9.89 -4.68
CA SER A 61 15.19 8.49 -4.27
C SER A 61 14.52 8.40 -2.90
N LEU A 62 14.94 9.21 -1.92
CA LEU A 62 14.30 9.29 -0.60
C LEU A 62 12.86 9.80 -0.69
N SER A 63 12.60 10.78 -1.56
CA SER A 63 11.26 11.31 -1.81
C SER A 63 10.34 10.24 -2.42
N PHE A 64 10.86 9.38 -3.30
CA PHE A 64 10.12 8.22 -3.80
C PHE A 64 9.74 7.26 -2.69
N TYR A 65 10.62 6.96 -1.71
CA TYR A 65 10.24 6.09 -0.59
C TYR A 65 9.08 6.65 0.23
N ALA A 66 9.12 7.95 0.56
CA ALA A 66 8.02 8.61 1.27
C ALA A 66 6.71 8.58 0.47
N GLY A 67 6.78 8.86 -0.84
CA GLY A 67 5.62 8.78 -1.73
C GLY A 67 5.05 7.37 -1.86
N LEU A 68 5.92 6.37 -2.05
CA LEU A 68 5.54 4.96 -2.18
C LEU A 68 4.92 4.41 -0.89
N PHE A 69 5.38 4.87 0.28
CA PHE A 69 4.74 4.57 1.55
C PHE A 69 3.28 5.07 1.60
N ALA A 70 3.01 6.28 1.11
CA ALA A 70 1.65 6.84 1.05
C ALA A 70 0.71 6.07 0.11
N PHE A 71 1.26 5.46 -0.95
CA PHE A 71 0.53 4.54 -1.84
C PHE A 71 0.49 3.09 -1.33
N GLY A 72 1.06 2.81 -0.16
CA GLY A 72 1.10 1.47 0.42
C GLY A 72 -0.28 0.85 0.63
N GLY A 73 -0.32 -0.48 0.59
CA GLY A 73 -1.51 -1.27 0.90
C GLY A 73 -2.33 -1.75 -0.30
N TRP A 74 -1.92 -1.41 -1.52
CA TRP A 74 -2.47 -1.99 -2.75
C TRP A 74 -2.36 -3.52 -2.79
N ASN A 75 -1.35 -4.10 -2.12
CA ASN A 75 -1.14 -5.54 -2.08
C ASN A 75 -2.16 -6.28 -1.19
N TYR A 76 -2.79 -5.60 -0.23
CA TYR A 76 -3.76 -6.21 0.68
C TYR A 76 -5.08 -6.59 0.00
N LEU A 77 -5.41 -5.92 -1.12
CA LEU A 77 -6.57 -6.26 -1.95
C LEU A 77 -6.51 -7.71 -2.46
N ASN A 78 -5.30 -8.25 -2.67
CA ASN A 78 -5.13 -9.62 -3.14
C ASN A 78 -5.63 -10.65 -2.11
N TYR A 79 -5.56 -10.34 -0.80
CA TYR A 79 -6.03 -11.22 0.28
C TYR A 79 -7.56 -11.31 0.38
N VAL A 80 -8.27 -10.44 -0.34
CA VAL A 80 -9.74 -10.38 -0.37
C VAL A 80 -10.24 -10.77 -1.76
N SER A 81 -9.36 -11.27 -2.64
CA SER A 81 -9.71 -11.69 -4.00
C SER A 81 -10.72 -12.85 -4.02
N GLU A 82 -10.74 -13.69 -3.00
CA GLU A 82 -11.69 -14.81 -2.88
C GLU A 82 -13.13 -14.36 -2.54
N GLU A 83 -13.29 -13.17 -1.95
CA GLU A 83 -14.60 -12.60 -1.58
C GLU A 83 -15.18 -11.70 -2.69
N LEU A 84 -14.39 -11.41 -3.72
CA LEU A 84 -14.79 -10.58 -4.86
C LEU A 84 -15.69 -11.36 -5.81
N LYS A 85 -16.85 -10.78 -6.15
CA LYS A 85 -17.68 -11.25 -7.26
C LYS A 85 -16.88 -11.13 -8.56
N ASP A 86 -16.74 -12.21 -9.33
CA ASP A 86 -15.98 -12.26 -10.58
C ASP A 86 -14.55 -11.66 -10.49
N PRO A 87 -13.65 -12.28 -9.72
CA PRO A 87 -12.33 -11.70 -9.41
C PRO A 87 -11.49 -11.44 -10.67
N ASN A 88 -11.61 -12.30 -11.69
CA ASN A 88 -10.86 -12.18 -12.95
C ASN A 88 -11.09 -10.86 -13.69
N LYS A 89 -12.27 -10.25 -13.56
CA LYS A 89 -12.64 -9.00 -14.22
C LYS A 89 -12.63 -7.82 -13.26
N ASN A 90 -13.12 -8.03 -12.04
CA ASN A 90 -13.34 -6.94 -11.09
C ASN A 90 -12.06 -6.56 -10.34
N LEU A 91 -11.16 -7.50 -10.05
CA LEU A 91 -9.88 -7.21 -9.41
C LEU A 91 -9.01 -6.23 -10.22
N PRO A 92 -8.73 -6.45 -11.52
CA PRO A 92 -7.92 -5.50 -12.28
C PRO A 92 -8.61 -4.14 -12.44
N ARG A 93 -9.93 -4.11 -12.64
CA ARG A 93 -10.69 -2.85 -12.72
C ARG A 93 -10.64 -2.06 -11.43
N ALA A 94 -10.80 -2.72 -10.28
CA ALA A 94 -10.70 -2.10 -8.97
C ALA A 94 -9.30 -1.49 -8.74
N ILE A 95 -8.25 -2.19 -9.16
CA ILE A 95 -6.86 -1.69 -9.06
C ILE A 95 -6.67 -0.44 -9.91
N TYR A 96 -7.06 -0.47 -11.20
CA TYR A 96 -6.87 0.68 -12.09
C TYR A 96 -7.65 1.91 -11.63
N ILE A 97 -8.95 1.74 -11.34
CA ILE A 97 -9.80 2.85 -10.91
C ILE A 97 -9.33 3.37 -9.55
N GLY A 98 -9.02 2.47 -8.60
CA GLY A 98 -8.60 2.81 -7.26
C GLY A 98 -7.30 3.57 -7.23
N ILE A 99 -6.24 3.08 -7.90
CA ILE A 99 -4.93 3.74 -7.91
C ILE A 99 -5.05 5.11 -8.58
N THR A 100 -5.70 5.22 -9.74
CA THR A 100 -5.85 6.51 -10.43
C THR A 100 -6.61 7.53 -9.59
N LEU A 101 -7.70 7.12 -8.95
CA LEU A 101 -8.47 7.99 -8.06
C LEU A 101 -7.63 8.48 -6.89
N VAL A 102 -6.88 7.59 -6.22
CA VAL A 102 -6.00 7.95 -5.10
C VAL A 102 -4.92 8.91 -5.56
N THR A 103 -4.30 8.69 -6.73
CA THR A 103 -3.30 9.61 -7.28
C THR A 103 -3.87 11.01 -7.49
N VAL A 104 -5.06 11.13 -8.08
CA VAL A 104 -5.72 12.44 -8.28
C VAL A 104 -5.98 13.12 -6.93
N VAL A 105 -6.54 12.41 -5.96
CA VAL A 105 -6.83 12.96 -4.62
C VAL A 105 -5.55 13.42 -3.92
N TYR A 106 -4.46 12.63 -4.00
CA TYR A 106 -3.19 12.98 -3.38
C TYR A 106 -2.55 14.21 -4.04
N VAL A 107 -2.59 14.31 -5.37
CA VAL A 107 -2.09 15.50 -6.08
C VAL A 107 -2.91 16.73 -5.69
N LEU A 108 -4.25 16.64 -5.70
CA LEU A 108 -5.12 17.75 -5.33
C LEU A 108 -4.91 18.20 -3.88
N ALA A 109 -4.74 17.27 -2.95
CA ALA A 109 -4.47 17.59 -1.55
C ALA A 109 -3.11 18.28 -1.37
N ASN A 110 -2.06 17.83 -2.07
CA ASN A 110 -0.76 18.50 -2.03
C ASN A 110 -0.81 19.91 -2.63
N VAL A 111 -1.49 20.08 -3.76
CA VAL A 111 -1.72 21.41 -4.35
C VAL A 111 -2.46 22.30 -3.36
N ALA A 112 -3.48 21.79 -2.68
CA ALA A 112 -4.18 22.55 -1.63
C ALA A 112 -3.23 22.98 -0.50
N TYR A 113 -2.35 22.10 0.00
CA TYR A 113 -1.40 22.47 1.05
C TYR A 113 -0.49 23.64 0.66
N PHE A 114 0.04 23.63 -0.57
CA PHE A 114 0.88 24.72 -1.07
C PHE A 114 0.16 26.06 -1.25
N THR A 115 -1.18 26.10 -1.23
CA THR A 115 -1.93 27.39 -1.31
C THR A 115 -2.01 28.13 0.02
N ALA A 116 -1.71 27.46 1.13
CA ALA A 116 -1.90 28.03 2.47
C ALA A 116 -0.66 27.91 3.38
N VAL A 117 0.26 27.00 3.08
CA VAL A 117 1.44 26.72 3.91
C VAL A 117 2.71 26.88 3.07
N SER A 118 3.69 27.61 3.60
CA SER A 118 5.00 27.78 2.94
C SER A 118 5.82 26.48 3.02
N PRO A 119 6.74 26.22 2.07
CA PRO A 119 7.59 25.02 2.12
C PRO A 119 8.40 24.89 3.42
N GLN A 120 8.92 26.00 3.96
CA GLN A 120 9.68 26.00 5.21
C GLN A 120 8.80 25.62 6.41
N GLU A 121 7.57 26.13 6.46
CA GLU A 121 6.61 25.80 7.51
C GLU A 121 6.12 24.34 7.40
N MET A 122 6.01 23.81 6.18
CA MET A 122 5.66 22.41 5.95
C MET A 122 6.74 21.45 6.44
N LEU A 123 8.03 21.82 6.30
CA LEU A 123 9.16 21.03 6.81
C LEU A 123 9.28 21.12 8.33
N ALA A 124 8.94 22.27 8.93
CA ALA A 124 8.99 22.46 10.38
C ALA A 124 7.78 21.84 11.11
N SER A 125 6.65 21.67 10.41
CA SER A 125 5.42 21.18 11.02
C SER A 125 5.38 19.65 11.10
N PRO A 126 5.19 19.07 12.29
CA PRO A 126 4.97 17.62 12.44
C PRO A 126 3.61 17.18 11.89
N ALA A 127 2.67 18.12 11.69
CA ALA A 127 1.29 17.82 11.28
C ALA A 127 0.77 18.85 10.26
N VAL A 128 1.18 18.70 9.01
CA VAL A 128 0.87 19.62 7.90
C VAL A 128 -0.64 19.90 7.76
N ALA A 129 -1.49 18.87 7.90
CA ALA A 129 -2.94 19.03 7.80
C ALA A 129 -3.53 19.98 8.87
N VAL A 130 -2.99 19.94 10.08
CA VAL A 130 -3.44 20.79 11.20
C VAL A 130 -2.98 22.23 10.97
N THR A 131 -1.73 22.42 10.56
CA THR A 131 -1.20 23.74 10.18
C THR A 131 -2.01 24.37 9.06
N PHE A 132 -2.35 23.57 8.03
CA PHE A 132 -3.24 24.01 6.95
C PHE A 132 -4.61 24.46 7.49
N ALA A 133 -5.24 23.67 8.37
CA ALA A 133 -6.54 24.02 8.95
C ALA A 133 -6.50 25.30 9.79
N GLN A 134 -5.42 25.50 10.56
CA GLN A 134 -5.20 26.72 11.34
C GLN A 134 -5.09 27.96 10.45
N ARG A 135 -4.39 27.86 9.30
CA ARG A 135 -4.20 28.96 8.34
C ARG A 135 -5.43 29.28 7.50
N THR A 136 -6.33 28.31 7.31
CA THR A 136 -7.46 28.44 6.37
C THR A 136 -8.79 28.63 7.06
N ILE A 137 -9.12 27.80 8.05
CA ILE A 137 -10.48 27.70 8.61
C ILE A 137 -10.54 28.11 10.09
N GLY A 138 -9.41 28.51 10.69
CA GLY A 138 -9.29 29.19 11.99
C GLY A 138 -10.17 28.65 13.12
N VAL A 139 -11.42 29.13 13.19
CA VAL A 139 -12.44 28.80 14.20
C VAL A 139 -12.73 27.28 14.32
N VAL A 140 -12.65 26.54 13.22
CA VAL A 140 -12.90 25.08 13.20
C VAL A 140 -11.63 24.25 13.03
N ALA A 141 -10.44 24.83 13.26
CA ALA A 141 -9.17 24.12 13.13
C ALA A 141 -9.05 22.90 14.06
N TRP A 142 -9.77 22.88 15.19
CA TRP A 142 -9.81 21.77 16.14
C TRP A 142 -10.42 20.49 15.57
N ILE A 143 -11.24 20.59 14.52
CA ILE A 143 -11.88 19.45 13.87
C ILE A 143 -10.85 18.62 13.08
N MET A 144 -9.81 19.26 12.54
CA MET A 144 -8.82 18.59 11.70
C MET A 144 -8.01 17.52 12.45
N PRO A 145 -7.41 17.78 13.64
CA PRO A 145 -6.76 16.74 14.44
C PRO A 145 -7.67 15.55 14.77
N VAL A 146 -8.96 15.81 15.02
CA VAL A 146 -9.96 14.76 15.30
C VAL A 146 -10.15 13.87 14.07
N PHE A 147 -10.39 14.45 12.89
CA PHE A 147 -10.53 13.66 11.67
C PHE A 147 -9.26 12.88 11.30
N VAL A 148 -8.09 13.51 11.43
CA VAL A 148 -6.80 12.85 11.15
C VAL A 148 -6.59 11.67 12.10
N SER A 149 -6.91 11.84 13.39
CA SER A 149 -6.80 10.76 14.38
C SER A 149 -7.79 9.63 14.12
N LEU A 150 -9.04 9.94 13.73
CA LEU A 150 -10.01 8.91 13.31
C LEU A 150 -9.54 8.15 12.07
N SER A 151 -8.88 8.84 11.13
CA SER A 151 -8.28 8.21 9.95
C SER A 151 -7.14 7.25 10.31
N THR A 152 -6.24 7.63 11.21
CA THR A 152 -5.14 6.74 11.64
C THR A 152 -5.68 5.51 12.39
N PHE A 153 -6.72 5.67 13.23
CA PHE A 153 -7.42 4.53 13.84
C PHE A 153 -8.05 3.60 12.81
N GLY A 154 -8.67 4.13 11.75
CA GLY A 154 -9.23 3.35 10.66
C GLY A 154 -8.18 2.61 9.82
N GLY A 155 -7.01 3.22 9.62
CA GLY A 155 -5.88 2.55 8.96
C GLY A 155 -5.39 1.35 9.76
N LEU A 156 -5.17 1.53 11.07
CA LEU A 156 -4.76 0.44 11.96
C LEU A 156 -5.80 -0.69 12.01
N ASN A 157 -7.08 -0.36 12.18
CA ASN A 157 -8.15 -1.35 12.23
C ASN A 157 -8.24 -2.17 10.93
N GLY A 158 -8.08 -1.54 9.76
CA GLY A 158 -8.01 -2.22 8.47
C GLY A 158 -6.85 -3.21 8.37
N ILE A 159 -5.65 -2.81 8.82
CA ILE A 159 -4.46 -3.66 8.80
C ILE A 159 -4.66 -4.90 9.70
N MET A 160 -5.29 -4.74 10.87
CA MET A 160 -5.55 -5.87 11.78
C MET A 160 -6.35 -7.00 11.13
N PHE A 161 -7.34 -6.68 10.28
CA PHE A 161 -8.10 -7.68 9.52
C PHE A 161 -7.22 -8.44 8.51
N THR A 162 -6.31 -7.74 7.84
CA THR A 162 -5.43 -8.36 6.84
C THR A 162 -4.38 -9.27 7.47
N ILE A 163 -3.80 -8.87 8.60
CA ILE A 163 -2.82 -9.66 9.35
C ILE A 163 -3.44 -10.98 9.81
N ALA A 164 -4.65 -10.93 10.36
CA ALA A 164 -5.37 -12.12 10.81
C ALA A 164 -5.48 -13.19 9.71
N ARG A 165 -5.79 -12.79 8.47
CA ARG A 165 -5.90 -13.71 7.33
C ARG A 165 -4.56 -14.34 6.94
N LEU A 166 -3.50 -13.53 6.91
CA LEU A 166 -2.15 -14.00 6.56
C LEU A 166 -1.65 -15.07 7.55
N PHE A 167 -1.83 -14.83 8.85
CA PHE A 167 -1.44 -15.79 9.88
C PHE A 167 -2.28 -17.08 9.84
N PHE A 168 -3.57 -16.97 9.52
CA PHE A 168 -4.45 -18.13 9.39
C PHE A 168 -4.00 -19.05 8.24
N ILE A 169 -3.76 -18.50 7.05
CA ILE A 169 -3.28 -19.28 5.90
C ILE A 169 -1.88 -19.84 6.16
N GLY A 170 -0.98 -19.05 6.75
CA GLY A 170 0.37 -19.51 7.08
C GLY A 170 0.40 -20.67 8.10
N ALA A 171 -0.58 -20.72 9.00
CA ALA A 171 -0.74 -21.85 9.93
C ALA A 171 -1.34 -23.09 9.26
N LEU A 172 -2.25 -22.91 8.29
CA LEU A 172 -2.84 -24.02 7.53
C LEU A 172 -1.82 -24.71 6.61
N GLU A 173 -0.92 -23.95 5.98
CA GLU A 173 0.16 -24.47 5.14
C GLU A 173 1.33 -25.07 5.96
N GLY A 174 1.24 -25.06 7.29
CA GLY A 174 2.26 -25.63 8.19
C GLY A 174 3.53 -24.78 8.36
N HIS A 175 3.57 -23.56 7.82
CA HIS A 175 4.70 -22.63 7.98
C HIS A 175 4.72 -21.94 9.34
N LEU A 176 3.55 -21.80 10.00
CA LEU A 176 3.41 -21.23 11.33
C LEU A 176 2.84 -22.26 12.31
N PRO A 177 3.17 -22.17 13.62
CA PRO A 177 2.54 -23.01 14.63
C PRO A 177 1.01 -22.92 14.59
N MET A 178 0.33 -24.05 14.78
CA MET A 178 -1.15 -24.15 14.74
C MET A 178 -1.86 -23.16 15.68
N ILE A 179 -1.19 -22.66 16.72
CA ILE A 179 -1.69 -21.66 17.65
C ILE A 179 -2.17 -20.40 16.91
N PHE A 180 -1.49 -20.00 15.83
CA PHE A 180 -1.86 -18.79 15.07
C PHE A 180 -3.04 -19.02 14.12
N GLY A 181 -3.40 -20.27 13.83
CA GLY A 181 -4.61 -20.63 13.09
C GLY A 181 -5.86 -20.73 13.98
N MET A 182 -5.71 -20.63 15.31
CA MET A 182 -6.84 -20.81 16.23
C MET A 182 -7.81 -19.62 16.21
N ILE A 183 -9.09 -19.93 16.03
CA ILE A 183 -10.19 -18.98 16.06
C ILE A 183 -10.97 -19.16 17.38
N HIS A 184 -11.33 -18.06 18.03
CA HIS A 184 -12.11 -18.12 19.25
C HIS A 184 -13.53 -18.67 18.99
N THR A 185 -13.95 -19.68 19.75
CA THR A 185 -15.18 -20.45 19.51
C THR A 185 -16.48 -19.65 19.60
N THR A 186 -16.56 -18.65 20.49
CA THR A 186 -17.79 -17.88 20.71
C THR A 186 -17.87 -16.58 19.90
N LYS A 187 -16.72 -15.95 19.62
CA LYS A 187 -16.64 -14.64 18.95
C LYS A 187 -16.17 -14.73 17.51
N LEU A 188 -15.67 -15.89 17.08
CA LEU A 188 -15.12 -16.14 15.75
C LEU A 188 -13.98 -15.17 15.38
N THR A 189 -13.16 -14.79 16.36
CA THR A 189 -12.04 -13.84 16.20
C THR A 189 -10.70 -14.55 16.36
N PRO A 190 -9.69 -14.30 15.50
CA PRO A 190 -8.35 -14.86 15.63
C PRO A 190 -7.54 -14.09 16.67
N THR A 191 -7.66 -14.46 17.94
CA THR A 191 -7.02 -13.74 19.06
C THR A 191 -5.49 -13.84 19.07
N PRO A 192 -4.85 -15.02 18.86
CA PRO A 192 -3.39 -15.14 18.99
C PRO A 192 -2.58 -14.30 17.96
N PRO A 193 -2.93 -14.27 16.66
CA PRO A 193 -2.26 -13.39 15.69
C PRO A 193 -2.36 -11.90 16.04
N LEU A 194 -3.54 -11.47 16.52
CA LEU A 194 -3.76 -10.08 16.90
C LEU A 194 -2.92 -9.67 18.11
N LEU A 195 -2.78 -10.56 19.10
CA LEU A 195 -1.91 -10.32 20.26
C LEU A 195 -0.44 -10.25 19.87
N LEU A 196 0.04 -11.16 19.01
CA LEU A 196 1.42 -11.13 18.52
C LEU A 196 1.71 -9.84 17.77
N SER A 197 0.84 -9.44 16.83
CA SER A 197 1.01 -8.20 16.09
C SER A 197 1.04 -6.97 17.01
N CYS A 198 0.24 -6.97 18.06
CA CYS A 198 0.25 -5.92 19.08
C CYS A 198 1.56 -5.90 19.88
N ALA A 199 2.08 -7.07 20.26
CA ALA A 199 3.34 -7.17 20.99
C ALA A 199 4.53 -6.67 20.14
N VAL A 200 4.59 -7.08 18.87
CA VAL A 200 5.62 -6.61 17.92
C VAL A 200 5.50 -5.10 17.68
N ALA A 201 4.28 -4.57 17.53
CA ALA A 201 4.07 -3.13 17.37
C ALA A 201 4.58 -2.36 18.61
N LEU A 202 4.28 -2.83 19.83
CA LEU A 202 4.77 -2.22 21.06
C LEU A 202 6.31 -2.27 21.19
N LEU A 203 6.95 -3.34 20.71
CA LEU A 203 8.41 -3.42 20.64
C LEU A 203 8.98 -2.41 19.64
N MET A 204 8.36 -2.26 18.47
CA MET A 204 8.81 -1.29 17.46
C MET A 204 8.62 0.16 17.93
N PHE A 205 7.63 0.44 18.77
CA PHE A 205 7.42 1.74 19.42
C PHE A 205 8.57 2.19 20.32
N ALA A 206 9.47 1.29 20.74
CA ALA A 206 10.67 1.66 21.48
C ALA A 206 11.67 2.49 20.64
N THR A 207 11.48 2.57 19.32
CA THR A 207 12.31 3.38 18.41
C THR A 207 11.72 4.78 18.29
N SER A 208 12.52 5.81 18.58
CA SER A 208 12.03 7.21 18.70
C SER A 208 11.74 7.93 17.37
N ASP A 209 12.22 7.42 16.22
CA ASP A 209 12.13 8.12 14.93
C ASP A 209 11.19 7.40 13.93
N ILE A 210 10.12 8.10 13.55
CA ILE A 210 9.10 7.62 12.60
C ILE A 210 9.69 7.47 11.19
N PHE A 211 10.58 8.36 10.75
CA PHE A 211 11.15 8.32 9.41
C PHE A 211 12.10 7.13 9.24
N VAL A 212 12.86 6.79 10.28
CA VAL A 212 13.67 5.56 10.28
C VAL A 212 12.78 4.34 10.13
N LEU A 213 11.66 4.27 10.84
CA LEU A 213 10.71 3.17 10.75
C LEU A 213 10.07 3.06 9.36
N ILE A 214 9.67 4.20 8.77
CA ILE A 214 9.13 4.26 7.40
C ILE A 214 10.15 3.74 6.39
N ASN A 215 11.40 4.19 6.49
CA ASN A 215 12.47 3.76 5.58
C ASN A 215 12.75 2.27 5.70
N TYR A 216 12.82 1.74 6.93
CA TYR A 216 13.00 0.32 7.20
C TYR A 216 11.86 -0.52 6.59
N LEU A 217 10.61 -0.15 6.85
CA LEU A 217 9.43 -0.86 6.33
C LEU A 217 9.36 -0.78 4.81
N SER A 218 9.62 0.40 4.24
CA SER A 218 9.58 0.62 2.79
C SER A 218 10.64 -0.23 2.09
N PHE A 219 11.88 -0.22 2.58
CA PHE A 219 12.95 -1.04 2.03
C PHE A 219 12.57 -2.53 2.03
N ASN A 220 12.12 -3.06 3.18
CA ASN A 220 11.72 -4.46 3.29
C ASN A 220 10.53 -4.80 2.36
N GLN A 221 9.51 -3.96 2.32
CA GLN A 221 8.34 -4.16 1.47
C GLN A 221 8.72 -4.20 -0.02
N TRP A 222 9.53 -3.25 -0.48
CA TRP A 222 9.94 -3.17 -1.89
C TRP A 222 10.88 -4.30 -2.30
N LEU A 223 11.73 -4.78 -1.39
CA LEU A 223 12.55 -5.95 -1.61
C LEU A 223 11.67 -7.19 -1.88
N TRP A 224 10.69 -7.47 -1.02
CA TRP A 224 9.80 -8.63 -1.20
C TRP A 224 8.91 -8.51 -2.44
N VAL A 225 8.39 -7.31 -2.73
CA VAL A 225 7.66 -7.05 -3.98
C VAL A 225 8.55 -7.35 -5.21
N GLY A 226 9.82 -6.95 -5.17
CA GLY A 226 10.79 -7.25 -6.22
C GLY A 226 10.99 -8.76 -6.41
N VAL A 227 11.16 -9.51 -5.32
CA VAL A 227 11.28 -10.97 -5.34
C VAL A 227 10.03 -11.63 -5.94
N SER A 228 8.83 -11.19 -5.55
CA SER A 228 7.58 -11.73 -6.11
C SER A 228 7.43 -11.44 -7.61
N ILE A 229 7.83 -10.26 -8.09
CA ILE A 229 7.82 -9.92 -9.52
C ILE A 229 8.83 -10.79 -10.28
N LEU A 230 10.04 -10.98 -9.75
CA LEU A 230 11.03 -11.88 -10.34
C LEU A 230 10.53 -13.33 -10.38
N GLY A 231 9.90 -13.81 -9.32
CA GLY A 231 9.26 -15.13 -9.27
C GLY A 231 8.16 -15.28 -10.33
N MET A 232 7.34 -14.24 -10.53
CA MET A 232 6.34 -14.21 -11.60
C MET A 232 7.00 -14.30 -12.99
N LEU A 233 8.05 -13.53 -13.25
CA LEU A 233 8.81 -13.58 -14.51
C LEU A 233 9.44 -14.97 -14.74
N TRP A 234 10.02 -15.56 -13.70
CA TRP A 234 10.61 -16.90 -13.74
C TRP A 234 9.57 -17.99 -14.01
N LEU A 235 8.39 -17.92 -13.39
CA LEU A 235 7.26 -18.81 -13.66
C LEU A 235 6.75 -18.67 -15.11
N ARG A 236 6.84 -17.48 -15.71
CA ARG A 236 6.54 -17.31 -17.15
C ARG A 236 7.52 -18.07 -18.03
N TYR A 237 8.78 -18.16 -17.64
CA TYR A 237 9.82 -18.89 -18.36
C TYR A 237 9.71 -20.41 -18.15
N LYS A 238 9.65 -20.88 -16.90
CA LYS A 238 9.70 -22.31 -16.56
C LYS A 238 8.39 -23.05 -16.82
N ARG A 239 7.23 -22.40 -16.65
CA ARG A 239 5.90 -23.01 -16.81
C ARG A 239 4.98 -22.16 -17.70
N PRO A 240 5.21 -22.13 -19.02
CA PRO A 240 4.45 -21.29 -19.94
C PRO A 240 2.99 -21.74 -20.14
N ASN A 241 2.70 -23.04 -20.03
CA ASN A 241 1.41 -23.65 -20.35
C ASN A 241 0.39 -23.65 -19.19
N MET A 242 0.73 -23.05 -18.04
CA MET A 242 -0.18 -22.96 -16.90
C MET A 242 -1.39 -22.07 -17.25
N HIS A 243 -2.61 -22.51 -16.88
CA HIS A 243 -3.81 -21.70 -17.06
C HIS A 243 -3.71 -20.40 -16.26
N ARG A 244 -3.82 -19.25 -16.93
CA ARG A 244 -3.72 -17.92 -16.33
C ARG A 244 -4.99 -17.13 -16.63
N PRO A 245 -5.92 -17.00 -15.65
CA PRO A 245 -7.16 -16.26 -15.84
C PRO A 245 -6.94 -14.77 -16.12
N ILE A 246 -5.92 -14.17 -15.51
CA ILE A 246 -5.52 -12.78 -15.72
C ILE A 246 -4.14 -12.76 -16.39
N LYS A 247 -4.06 -12.20 -17.59
CA LYS A 247 -2.80 -11.94 -18.29
C LYS A 247 -2.59 -10.44 -18.39
N VAL A 248 -1.73 -9.91 -17.54
CA VAL A 248 -1.22 -8.55 -17.72
C VAL A 248 -0.28 -8.58 -18.93
N ARG A 249 -0.42 -7.59 -19.82
CA ARG A 249 0.61 -7.26 -20.82
C ARG A 249 1.85 -6.89 -20.04
N ALA A 250 2.65 -7.90 -19.74
CA ALA A 250 3.96 -7.63 -19.26
C ALA A 250 4.68 -7.06 -20.49
N SER A 251 5.24 -5.87 -20.35
CA SER A 251 6.37 -5.47 -21.17
C SER A 251 7.69 -5.85 -20.46
N PRO A 252 8.05 -7.15 -20.43
CA PRO A 252 9.42 -7.63 -20.50
C PRO A 252 9.69 -8.21 -21.90
N CYS A 253 8.79 -7.94 -22.86
CA CYS A 253 8.69 -8.68 -24.11
C CYS A 253 9.53 -8.11 -25.28
N THR A 254 10.14 -6.92 -25.19
CA THR A 254 11.13 -6.49 -26.19
C THR A 254 12.51 -7.12 -25.94
N THR A 255 12.92 -7.31 -24.68
CA THR A 255 14.25 -7.85 -24.36
C THR A 255 14.28 -9.38 -24.42
N ALA A 256 13.25 -10.07 -23.91
CA ALA A 256 13.18 -11.53 -23.95
C ALA A 256 12.83 -12.09 -25.36
N ALA A 257 12.26 -11.28 -26.26
CA ALA A 257 12.09 -11.63 -27.67
C ALA A 257 13.37 -11.35 -28.49
N ARG A 258 14.12 -10.28 -28.18
CA ARG A 258 15.44 -10.00 -28.79
C ARG A 258 16.50 -11.04 -28.40
N MET A 259 16.51 -11.50 -27.14
CA MET A 259 17.41 -12.60 -26.74
C MET A 259 17.02 -13.95 -27.35
N ARG A 260 15.73 -14.20 -27.62
CA ARG A 260 15.29 -15.38 -28.38
C ARG A 260 15.75 -15.35 -29.83
N GLY A 261 15.84 -14.17 -30.46
CA GLY A 261 16.46 -13.99 -31.78
C GLY A 261 17.96 -14.32 -31.77
N ALA A 262 18.70 -13.76 -30.82
CA ALA A 262 20.14 -13.99 -30.67
C ALA A 262 20.49 -15.44 -30.28
N TYR A 263 19.70 -16.08 -29.40
CA TYR A 263 19.94 -17.45 -28.96
C TYR A 263 19.51 -18.51 -30.00
N ARG A 264 18.42 -18.30 -30.77
CA ARG A 264 18.06 -19.19 -31.90
C ARG A 264 19.05 -19.10 -33.07
N GLN A 265 19.62 -17.93 -33.34
CA GLN A 265 20.73 -17.80 -34.30
C GLN A 265 21.98 -18.55 -33.82
N PHE A 266 22.28 -18.53 -32.52
CA PHE A 266 23.42 -19.27 -31.95
C PHE A 266 23.20 -20.79 -31.86
N THR A 267 22.00 -21.25 -31.52
CA THR A 267 21.71 -22.69 -31.32
C THR A 267 21.41 -23.44 -32.61
N SER A 268 20.80 -22.80 -33.62
CA SER A 268 20.65 -23.42 -34.96
C SER A 268 21.98 -23.59 -35.71
N ALA A 269 23.03 -22.88 -35.27
CA ALA A 269 24.38 -23.02 -35.80
C ALA A 269 25.17 -24.18 -35.16
N TYR A 270 24.72 -24.78 -34.04
CA TYR A 270 25.57 -25.69 -33.25
C TYR A 270 24.96 -27.04 -32.84
N TYR A 271 23.67 -27.18 -32.54
CA TYR A 271 23.16 -28.47 -32.04
C TYR A 271 21.75 -28.80 -32.52
N GLY A 272 21.65 -29.87 -33.32
CA GLY A 272 20.41 -30.56 -33.61
C GLY A 272 19.99 -31.50 -32.47
N THR A 273 18.67 -31.58 -32.28
CA THR A 273 17.86 -32.66 -31.69
C THR A 273 17.97 -33.07 -30.21
N GLU A 274 16.78 -33.35 -29.68
CA GLU A 274 16.37 -34.38 -28.70
C GLU A 274 16.16 -34.09 -27.20
N ASP A 275 15.24 -34.91 -26.68
CA ASP A 275 14.28 -34.76 -25.57
C ASP A 275 14.77 -35.12 -24.16
N GLY A 276 13.99 -34.68 -23.15
CA GLY A 276 13.61 -35.53 -22.01
C GLY A 276 14.23 -35.24 -20.63
N GLY A 277 13.38 -35.03 -19.61
CA GLY A 277 13.79 -35.12 -18.19
C GLY A 277 12.89 -34.39 -17.18
N LYS A 278 12.30 -35.14 -16.24
CA LYS A 278 11.28 -34.78 -15.23
C LYS A 278 11.82 -34.05 -13.98
N GLU A 279 10.90 -33.29 -13.35
CA GLU A 279 10.75 -32.88 -11.92
C GLU A 279 11.94 -32.18 -11.21
N ILE A 280 11.77 -31.09 -10.46
CA ILE A 280 11.30 -31.05 -9.06
C ILE A 280 10.79 -29.63 -8.72
N GLY A 281 9.90 -29.57 -7.73
CA GLY A 281 9.06 -28.43 -7.34
C GLY A 281 9.78 -27.17 -6.84
N ILE A 282 8.98 -26.11 -6.76
CA ILE A 282 9.01 -25.03 -5.79
C ILE A 282 7.60 -24.42 -5.88
N TRP A 283 6.80 -24.67 -4.85
CA TRP A 283 5.65 -23.86 -4.48
C TRP A 283 6.22 -22.64 -3.76
N LEU A 284 5.82 -21.44 -4.19
CA LEU A 284 6.13 -20.19 -3.50
C LEU A 284 4.78 -19.49 -3.30
N CYS A 285 4.27 -19.66 -2.08
CA CYS A 285 3.36 -18.72 -1.41
C CYS A 285 4.08 -17.37 -1.21
#